data_AF-A0A2A4RNB5-F1
#
_entry.id   AF-A0A2A4RNB5-F1
#
_cell.length_a   1.000
_cell.length_b   1.000
_cell.length_c   1.000
_cell.angle_alpha   90.00
_cell.angle_beta   90.00
_cell.angle_gamma   90.00
#
_symmetry.space_group_name_H-M   'P 1'
#
loop_
_entity.id
_entity.type
_entity.pdbx_description
1 polymer ?
#
loop_
_entity_poly.entity_id
_entity_poly.type
_entity_poly.pdbx_seq_one_letter_code
_entity_poly.pdbx_strand_id
1 'polypeptide(L)'
;MSSDAFDNRLRPVVEFLPVATFHGEAKRAGRLDQFHIFHLGFPDISERYNPVGDFARITEVASRISTQLPSEGNSSAFREFAWRFTNIAARALVGLGRRPDYNTIARYVTSIEPLLTDYYHLWLDKEGPEGWRTAVQRIEGTLNEKNLPMALRGRDFHAIALTRYAKEHGLFDAVADGLRSAFEYDKTYFDKLTASLLPLLEKLTTGRIGKLLSPDYADSADQRPILDWMRVIREHGIVYVGLDALTDAEVAGAVGNSMFADLTSIAGQLYKQGDTQGLPLLPEHKTIHADEFNELIGNEFIPLLNKAGGAGFQVTAYTQTASDIEAGIGDLAKAGQITGNLNTLIMLRVKNEITARILTDQLPKARIYTKLAASQVTDNNDPDSDIDFTTRSEDRLTETEMDMLMPADLIQLPKGQAFALLEGGQLYKLRLPLPGYDPLLPKDIEEISRERLSHYETDYG
;
A
#
# COMPACT_ATOMS: atom_id res chain seq x y z
N MET A 1 34.75 33.77 -15.89
CA MET A 1 33.95 32.70 -16.49
C MET A 1 33.01 32.23 -15.41
N SER A 2 31.73 32.52 -15.59
CA SER A 2 30.71 32.60 -14.55
C SER A 2 30.47 31.26 -13.86
N SER A 3 30.41 31.32 -12.53
CA SER A 3 29.70 30.39 -11.69
C SER A 3 28.25 30.34 -12.13
N ASP A 4 27.84 29.28 -12.83
CA ASP A 4 26.43 29.00 -13.04
C ASP A 4 25.84 28.61 -11.69
N ALA A 5 25.24 29.62 -11.08
CA ALA A 5 24.34 29.50 -9.97
C ALA A 5 23.33 28.41 -10.31
N PHE A 6 23.30 27.37 -9.48
CA PHE A 6 22.12 26.53 -9.32
C PHE A 6 20.96 27.47 -9.04
N ASP A 7 20.14 27.74 -10.05
CA ASP A 7 19.00 28.62 -9.96
C ASP A 7 17.97 27.97 -9.02
N ASN A 8 17.97 28.45 -7.79
CA ASN A 8 17.13 27.97 -6.69
C ASN A 8 15.67 28.46 -6.82
N ARG A 9 15.28 29.07 -7.95
CA ARG A 9 13.98 29.75 -8.14
C ARG A 9 12.90 28.92 -8.84
N LEU A 10 13.21 27.69 -9.25
CA LEU A 10 12.27 26.74 -9.83
C LEU A 10 12.27 25.44 -9.02
N ARG A 11 12.19 25.51 -7.68
CA ARG A 11 11.71 24.33 -6.95
C ARG A 11 10.19 24.35 -7.10
N PRO A 12 9.59 23.42 -7.86
CA PRO A 12 8.18 23.21 -7.67
C PRO A 12 7.96 22.80 -6.22
N VAL A 13 6.75 23.04 -5.72
CA VAL A 13 6.29 22.43 -4.46
C VAL A 13 6.73 20.96 -4.49
N VAL A 14 7.37 20.48 -3.42
CA VAL A 14 8.08 19.18 -3.39
C VAL A 14 7.21 18.02 -3.93
N GLU A 15 5.89 18.12 -3.77
CA GLU A 15 4.89 17.15 -4.25
C GLU A 15 4.59 17.21 -5.76
N PHE A 16 4.83 18.33 -6.44
CA PHE A 16 4.51 18.48 -7.86
C PHE A 16 5.53 17.78 -8.77
N LEU A 17 6.81 17.85 -8.42
CA LEU A 17 7.88 17.40 -9.31
C LEU A 17 7.78 15.90 -9.69
N PRO A 18 7.43 14.97 -8.77
CA PRO A 18 7.26 13.57 -9.12
C PRO A 18 6.15 13.35 -10.16
N VAL A 19 4.93 13.86 -9.92
CA VAL A 19 3.81 13.68 -10.86
C VAL A 19 4.10 14.35 -12.21
N ALA A 20 4.73 15.52 -12.21
CA ALA A 20 5.17 16.22 -13.41
C ALA A 20 6.17 15.38 -14.23
N THR A 21 7.10 14.69 -13.56
CA THR A 21 8.08 13.82 -14.21
C THR A 21 7.41 12.61 -14.84
N PHE A 22 6.53 11.91 -14.11
CA PHE A 22 5.76 10.79 -14.66
C PHE A 22 4.91 11.22 -15.86
N HIS A 23 4.26 12.38 -15.78
CA HIS A 23 3.49 12.95 -16.88
C HIS A 23 4.37 13.26 -18.10
N GLY A 24 5.52 13.90 -17.91
CA GLY A 24 6.47 14.22 -18.97
C GLY A 24 7.01 12.97 -19.67
N GLU A 25 7.34 11.92 -18.92
CA GLU A 25 7.79 10.63 -19.47
C GLU A 25 6.65 9.88 -20.20
N ALA A 26 5.43 9.88 -19.66
CA ALA A 26 4.27 9.29 -20.32
C ALA A 26 3.97 9.99 -21.65
N LYS A 27 4.08 11.32 -21.68
CA LYS A 27 3.97 12.14 -22.90
C LYS A 27 5.07 11.81 -23.89
N ARG A 28 6.32 11.70 -23.44
CA ARG A 28 7.46 11.33 -24.28
C ARG A 28 7.30 9.93 -24.89
N ALA A 29 6.72 9.00 -24.14
CA ALA A 29 6.43 7.65 -24.59
C ALA A 29 5.17 7.56 -25.50
N GLY A 30 4.37 8.63 -25.60
CA GLY A 30 3.10 8.61 -26.33
C GLY A 30 2.02 7.77 -25.63
N ARG A 31 2.04 7.70 -24.30
CA ARG A 31 1.20 6.83 -23.45
C ARG A 31 0.38 7.60 -22.42
N LEU A 32 0.01 8.85 -22.73
CA LEU A 32 -0.79 9.68 -21.82
C LEU A 32 -2.20 9.13 -21.60
N ASP A 33 -2.74 8.42 -22.58
CA ASP A 33 -4.02 7.68 -22.54
C ASP A 33 -4.02 6.56 -21.48
N GLN A 34 -2.85 5.99 -21.20
CA GLN A 34 -2.64 4.91 -20.24
C GLN A 34 -2.03 5.41 -18.92
N PHE A 35 -1.96 6.73 -18.71
CA PHE A 35 -1.42 7.31 -17.50
C PHE A 35 -2.56 7.60 -16.52
N HIS A 36 -2.49 7.07 -15.30
CA HIS A 36 -3.48 7.23 -14.24
C HIS A 36 -2.87 7.99 -13.07
N ILE A 37 -3.65 8.88 -12.46
CA ILE A 37 -3.20 9.68 -11.31
C ILE A 37 -4.19 9.51 -10.18
N PHE A 38 -3.72 9.03 -9.03
CA PHE A 38 -4.46 9.09 -7.78
C PHE A 38 -3.65 9.93 -6.79
N HIS A 39 -4.20 11.03 -6.31
CA HIS A 39 -3.50 11.94 -5.39
C HIS A 39 -4.44 12.50 -4.32
N LEU A 40 -4.15 12.20 -3.04
CA LEU A 40 -4.95 12.63 -1.90
C LEU A 40 -4.92 14.16 -1.71
N GLY A 41 -3.74 14.78 -1.83
CA GLY A 41 -3.58 16.24 -1.81
C GLY A 41 -4.15 17.01 -3.01
N PHE A 42 -4.40 16.35 -4.15
CA PHE A 42 -4.99 16.98 -5.33
C PHE A 42 -6.20 16.17 -5.88
N PRO A 43 -7.34 16.14 -5.15
CA PRO A 43 -8.49 15.35 -5.56
C PRO A 43 -9.09 15.76 -6.92
N ASP A 44 -8.94 17.02 -7.32
CA ASP A 44 -9.57 17.56 -8.53
C ASP A 44 -8.97 16.98 -9.82
N ILE A 45 -7.70 16.57 -9.81
CA ILE A 45 -7.02 15.91 -10.94
C ILE A 45 -6.96 14.39 -10.81
N SER A 46 -7.41 13.87 -9.67
CA SER A 46 -7.24 12.46 -9.31
C SER A 46 -8.40 11.61 -9.81
N GLU A 47 -8.07 10.42 -10.27
CA GLU A 47 -9.04 9.35 -10.45
C GLU A 47 -9.65 8.97 -9.10
N ARG A 48 -10.92 8.62 -9.11
CA ARG A 48 -11.62 8.13 -7.92
C ARG A 48 -11.26 6.67 -7.71
N TYR A 49 -11.26 6.20 -6.48
CA TYR A 49 -10.85 4.83 -6.16
C TYR A 49 -11.71 4.28 -5.02
N ASN A 50 -12.22 3.06 -5.14
CA ASN A 50 -12.92 2.39 -4.05
C ASN A 50 -12.07 1.23 -3.50
N PRO A 51 -11.35 1.41 -2.37
CA PRO A 51 -10.37 0.42 -1.91
C PRO A 51 -10.99 -0.91 -1.43
N VAL A 52 -12.31 -0.95 -1.26
CA VAL A 52 -13.06 -2.13 -0.80
C VAL A 52 -14.18 -2.56 -1.75
N GLY A 53 -14.25 -1.92 -2.93
CA GLY A 53 -15.28 -2.19 -3.93
C GLY A 53 -15.04 -3.48 -4.70
N ASP A 54 -13.77 -3.78 -5.00
CA ASP A 54 -13.35 -4.96 -5.74
C ASP A 54 -12.69 -5.98 -4.81
N PHE A 55 -13.15 -7.23 -4.89
CA PHE A 55 -12.69 -8.31 -4.02
C PHE A 55 -12.94 -9.69 -4.67
N ALA A 56 -12.05 -10.66 -4.43
CA ALA A 56 -12.31 -12.05 -4.82
C ALA A 56 -13.23 -12.76 -3.82
N ARG A 57 -13.10 -12.42 -2.53
CA ARG A 57 -13.92 -12.93 -1.44
C ARG A 57 -14.48 -11.77 -0.63
N ILE A 58 -15.78 -11.81 -0.31
CA ILE A 58 -16.46 -10.75 0.45
C ILE A 58 -15.77 -10.45 1.80
N THR A 59 -15.14 -11.46 2.41
CA THR A 59 -14.37 -11.30 3.65
C THR A 59 -13.20 -10.32 3.53
N GLU A 60 -12.69 -10.07 2.32
CA GLU A 60 -11.62 -9.09 2.07
C GLU A 60 -12.07 -7.67 2.43
N VAL A 61 -13.34 -7.31 2.19
CA VAL A 61 -13.89 -5.99 2.57
C VAL A 61 -13.66 -5.74 4.06
N ALA A 62 -14.01 -6.71 4.90
CA ALA A 62 -13.83 -6.62 6.34
C ALA A 62 -12.36 -6.63 6.76
N SER A 63 -11.53 -7.46 6.11
CA SER A 63 -10.10 -7.52 6.40
C SER A 63 -9.39 -6.21 6.06
N ARG A 64 -9.66 -5.61 4.89
CA ARG A 64 -9.04 -4.35 4.45
C ARG A 64 -9.35 -3.17 5.38
N ILE A 65 -10.54 -3.14 5.97
CA ILE A 65 -10.93 -2.09 6.93
C ILE A 65 -10.37 -2.36 8.33
N SER A 66 -10.54 -3.58 8.85
CA SER A 66 -10.17 -3.89 10.23
C SER A 66 -8.67 -4.06 10.46
N THR A 67 -7.89 -4.37 9.41
CA THR A 67 -6.42 -4.46 9.50
C THR A 67 -5.75 -3.13 9.85
N GLN A 68 -6.40 -2.02 9.53
CA GLN A 68 -5.98 -0.67 9.90
C GLN A 68 -6.18 -0.38 11.38
N LEU A 69 -6.95 -1.21 12.10
CA LEU A 69 -7.17 -1.03 13.53
C LEU A 69 -6.02 -1.63 14.35
N PRO A 70 -5.61 -0.98 15.46
CA PRO A 70 -4.56 -1.49 16.33
C PRO A 70 -4.81 -2.93 16.79
N SER A 71 -3.77 -3.78 16.74
CA SER A 71 -3.86 -5.20 17.09
C SER A 71 -3.35 -5.56 18.49
N GLU A 72 -2.87 -4.60 19.27
CA GLU A 72 -2.19 -4.88 20.56
C GLU A 72 -3.11 -4.79 21.77
N GLY A 73 -2.89 -5.69 22.73
CA GLY A 73 -3.61 -5.73 24.00
C GLY A 73 -5.12 -5.96 23.83
N ASN A 74 -5.93 -5.18 24.55
CA ASN A 74 -7.39 -5.21 24.46
C ASN A 74 -7.93 -4.78 23.08
N SER A 75 -7.08 -4.24 22.19
CA SER A 75 -7.47 -3.76 20.87
C SER A 75 -7.74 -4.89 19.87
N SER A 76 -7.18 -6.07 20.09
CA SER A 76 -7.42 -7.27 19.28
C SER A 76 -8.91 -7.66 19.25
N ALA A 77 -9.57 -7.65 20.41
CA ALA A 77 -11.00 -7.91 20.51
C ALA A 77 -11.84 -6.86 19.76
N PHE A 78 -11.45 -5.57 19.82
CA PHE A 78 -12.15 -4.50 19.07
C PHE A 78 -12.01 -4.70 17.56
N ARG A 79 -10.82 -5.09 17.10
CA ARG A 79 -10.57 -5.41 15.69
C ARG A 79 -11.43 -6.58 15.21
N GLU A 80 -11.58 -7.65 16.00
CA GLU A 80 -12.47 -8.77 15.67
C GLU A 80 -13.95 -8.33 15.59
N PHE A 81 -14.39 -7.46 16.50
CA PHE A 81 -15.75 -6.91 16.45
C PHE A 81 -15.99 -6.06 15.20
N ALA A 82 -15.05 -5.16 14.87
CA ALA A 82 -15.11 -4.35 13.65
C ALA A 82 -15.10 -5.21 12.39
N TRP A 83 -14.26 -6.25 12.35
CA TRP A 83 -14.23 -7.21 11.24
C TRP A 83 -15.58 -7.93 11.10
N ARG A 84 -16.14 -8.47 12.19
CA ARG A 84 -17.41 -9.20 12.16
C ARG A 84 -18.55 -8.32 11.67
N PHE A 85 -18.64 -7.10 12.20
CA PHE A 85 -19.68 -6.13 11.79
C PHE A 85 -19.56 -5.80 10.30
N THR A 86 -18.36 -5.41 9.87
CA THR A 86 -18.08 -5.03 8.47
C THR A 86 -18.37 -6.19 7.51
N ASN A 87 -18.05 -7.43 7.90
CA ASN A 87 -18.34 -8.61 7.09
C ASN A 87 -19.86 -8.85 6.94
N ILE A 88 -20.64 -8.66 8.01
CA ILE A 88 -22.11 -8.77 7.96
C ILE A 88 -22.68 -7.68 7.02
N ALA A 89 -22.25 -6.44 7.20
CA ALA A 89 -22.69 -5.32 6.36
C ALA A 89 -22.32 -5.53 4.88
N ALA A 90 -21.08 -5.95 4.60
CA ALA A 90 -20.61 -6.22 3.24
C ALA A 90 -21.41 -7.35 2.57
N ARG A 91 -21.68 -8.46 3.28
CA ARG A 91 -22.50 -9.56 2.75
C ARG A 91 -23.93 -9.11 2.43
N ALA A 92 -24.52 -8.28 3.28
CA ALA A 92 -25.86 -7.74 3.05
C ALA A 92 -25.89 -6.77 1.86
N LEU A 93 -24.92 -5.87 1.76
CA LEU A 93 -24.77 -4.95 0.64
C LEU A 93 -24.64 -5.70 -0.69
N VAL A 94 -23.74 -6.68 -0.75
CA VAL A 94 -23.54 -7.51 -1.95
C VAL A 94 -24.80 -8.32 -2.29
N GLY A 95 -25.49 -8.88 -1.29
CA GLY A 95 -26.76 -9.57 -1.48
C GLY A 95 -27.86 -8.67 -2.08
N LEU A 96 -27.85 -7.38 -1.73
CA LEU A 96 -28.71 -6.34 -2.30
C LEU A 96 -28.23 -5.84 -3.68
N GLY A 97 -27.15 -6.38 -4.24
CA GLY A 97 -26.54 -5.91 -5.48
C GLY A 97 -25.85 -4.55 -5.36
N ARG A 98 -25.55 -4.10 -4.14
CA ARG A 98 -24.87 -2.82 -3.86
C ARG A 98 -23.38 -3.08 -3.60
N ARG A 99 -22.52 -2.24 -4.18
CA ARG A 99 -21.07 -2.31 -3.92
C ARG A 99 -20.76 -1.68 -2.56
N PRO A 100 -19.98 -2.36 -1.68
CA PRO A 100 -19.50 -1.75 -0.45
C PRO A 100 -18.51 -0.62 -0.73
N ASP A 101 -18.57 0.43 0.08
CA ASP A 101 -17.60 1.52 0.14
C ASP A 101 -17.48 2.03 1.59
N TYR A 102 -16.56 2.96 1.87
CA TYR A 102 -16.38 3.45 3.24
C TYR A 102 -17.60 4.24 3.75
N ASN A 103 -18.25 5.02 2.89
CA ASN A 103 -19.43 5.82 3.25
C ASN A 103 -20.61 4.95 3.70
N THR A 104 -20.92 3.91 2.94
CA THR A 104 -22.00 2.97 3.21
C THR A 104 -21.71 2.19 4.48
N ILE A 105 -20.49 1.70 4.66
CA ILE A 105 -20.11 1.02 5.90
C ILE A 105 -20.22 1.98 7.10
N ALA A 106 -19.71 3.21 7.00
CA ALA A 106 -19.82 4.21 8.07
C ALA A 106 -21.28 4.49 8.44
N ARG A 107 -22.15 4.68 7.44
CA ARG A 107 -23.59 4.88 7.63
C ARG A 107 -24.22 3.74 8.42
N TYR A 108 -23.87 2.50 8.07
CA TYR A 108 -24.46 1.33 8.71
C TYR A 108 -23.89 1.02 10.09
N VAL A 109 -22.65 1.43 10.39
CA VAL A 109 -22.10 1.41 11.77
C VAL A 109 -22.98 2.24 12.70
N THR A 110 -23.44 3.42 12.25
CA THR A 110 -24.31 4.29 13.04
C THR A 110 -25.77 3.82 13.05
N SER A 111 -26.29 3.36 11.91
CA SER A 111 -27.67 2.87 11.79
C SER A 111 -27.77 1.68 10.84
N ILE A 112 -27.88 0.49 11.42
CA ILE A 112 -27.95 -0.79 10.70
C ILE A 112 -29.38 -1.10 10.20
N GLU A 113 -30.39 -0.44 10.77
CA GLU A 113 -31.81 -0.72 10.54
C GLU A 113 -32.24 -0.65 9.07
N PRO A 114 -31.79 0.35 8.26
CA PRO A 114 -32.15 0.40 6.85
C PRO A 114 -31.56 -0.78 6.07
N LEU A 115 -30.34 -1.22 6.39
CA LEU A 115 -29.71 -2.38 5.74
C LEU A 115 -30.45 -3.67 6.09
N LEU A 116 -30.80 -3.82 7.37
CA LEU A 116 -31.59 -4.95 7.86
C LEU A 116 -32.92 -5.03 7.12
N THR A 117 -33.65 -3.92 7.08
CA THR A 117 -34.98 -3.84 6.46
C THR A 117 -34.93 -4.19 4.98
N ASP A 118 -34.03 -3.54 4.21
CA ASP A 118 -33.85 -3.80 2.78
C ASP A 118 -33.53 -5.27 2.52
N TYR A 119 -32.60 -5.85 3.28
CA TYR A 119 -32.17 -7.24 3.08
C TYR A 119 -33.26 -8.24 3.48
N TYR A 120 -33.98 -8.01 4.58
CA TYR A 120 -35.10 -8.85 4.99
C TYR A 120 -36.24 -8.81 3.96
N HIS A 121 -36.53 -7.66 3.35
CA HIS A 121 -37.49 -7.59 2.25
C HIS A 121 -37.05 -8.45 1.06
N LEU A 122 -35.80 -8.30 0.61
CA LEU A 122 -35.26 -9.11 -0.50
C LEU A 122 -35.36 -10.61 -0.19
N TRP A 123 -34.95 -11.02 1.01
CA TRP A 123 -34.95 -12.41 1.42
C TRP A 123 -36.36 -12.99 1.52
N LEU A 124 -37.27 -12.30 2.22
CA LEU A 124 -38.65 -12.77 2.42
C LEU A 124 -39.50 -12.68 1.14
N ASP A 125 -39.24 -11.74 0.24
CA ASP A 125 -39.88 -11.74 -1.09
C ASP A 125 -39.48 -12.95 -1.93
N LYS A 126 -38.26 -13.47 -1.72
CA LYS A 126 -37.74 -14.63 -2.46
C LYS A 126 -38.12 -15.97 -1.85
N GLU A 127 -38.06 -16.08 -0.51
CA GLU A 127 -38.12 -17.36 0.21
C GLU A 127 -39.16 -17.37 1.35
N GLY A 128 -39.80 -16.23 1.62
CA GLY A 128 -40.77 -16.10 2.69
C GLY A 128 -42.13 -16.73 2.36
N PRO A 129 -42.92 -17.12 3.39
CA PRO A 129 -44.28 -17.60 3.20
C PRO A 129 -45.19 -16.56 2.52
N GLU A 130 -46.21 -17.03 1.81
CA GLU A 130 -47.21 -16.14 1.19
C GLU A 130 -47.90 -15.27 2.26
N GLY A 131 -48.06 -13.97 1.98
CA GLY A 131 -48.69 -13.02 2.91
C GLY A 131 -47.82 -12.59 4.09
N TRP A 132 -46.51 -12.89 4.08
CA TRP A 132 -45.57 -12.48 5.13
C TRP A 132 -45.65 -10.98 5.45
N ARG A 133 -45.83 -10.12 4.44
CA ARG A 133 -45.93 -8.66 4.60
C ARG A 133 -47.07 -8.24 5.52
N THR A 134 -48.25 -8.86 5.35
CA THR A 134 -49.42 -8.62 6.20
C THR A 134 -49.20 -9.13 7.62
N ALA A 135 -48.50 -10.26 7.77
CA ALA A 135 -48.15 -10.80 9.08
C ALA A 135 -47.16 -9.89 9.84
N VAL A 136 -46.14 -9.38 9.15
CA VAL A 136 -45.19 -8.40 9.70
C VAL A 136 -45.92 -7.11 10.10
N GLN A 137 -46.79 -6.55 9.26
CA GLN A 137 -47.59 -5.37 9.60
C GLN A 137 -48.48 -5.59 10.83
N ARG A 138 -49.03 -6.80 11.00
CA ARG A 138 -49.81 -7.16 12.19
C ARG A 138 -48.93 -7.16 13.44
N ILE A 139 -47.73 -7.75 13.36
CA ILE A 139 -46.77 -7.73 14.48
C ILE A 139 -46.41 -6.29 14.81
N GLU A 140 -46.04 -5.49 13.81
CA GLU A 140 -45.69 -4.08 13.94
C GLU A 140 -46.78 -3.27 14.65
N GLY A 141 -48.05 -3.44 14.26
CA GLY A 141 -49.19 -2.77 14.89
C GLY A 141 -49.46 -3.19 16.34
N THR A 142 -48.89 -4.30 16.81
CA THR A 142 -48.99 -4.74 18.22
C THR A 142 -47.81 -4.29 19.07
N LEU A 143 -46.75 -3.73 18.46
CA LEU A 143 -45.57 -3.28 19.19
C LEU A 143 -45.88 -2.00 19.97
N ASN A 144 -45.33 -1.92 21.17
CA ASN A 144 -45.40 -0.74 22.03
C ASN A 144 -44.07 -0.62 22.77
N GLU A 145 -43.49 0.59 22.80
CA GLU A 145 -42.20 0.87 23.46
C GLU A 145 -42.13 0.36 24.90
N LYS A 146 -43.24 0.40 25.64
CA LYS A 146 -43.30 -0.03 27.04
C LYS A 146 -43.02 -1.54 27.20
N ASN A 147 -43.42 -2.34 26.22
CA ASN A 147 -43.31 -3.80 26.24
C ASN A 147 -42.04 -4.33 25.55
N LEU A 148 -41.26 -3.44 24.92
CA LEU A 148 -40.01 -3.84 24.27
C LEU A 148 -38.88 -4.02 25.30
N PRO A 149 -38.01 -5.03 25.10
CA PRO A 149 -36.74 -5.13 25.82
C PRO A 149 -35.95 -3.82 25.72
N MET A 150 -35.19 -3.48 26.77
CA MET A 150 -34.46 -2.21 26.85
C MET A 150 -33.51 -1.98 25.66
N ALA A 151 -32.92 -3.04 25.09
CA ALA A 151 -32.05 -2.96 23.92
C ALA A 151 -32.77 -2.59 22.60
N LEU A 152 -34.08 -2.82 22.51
CA LEU A 152 -34.89 -2.56 21.32
C LEU A 152 -35.73 -1.28 21.43
N ARG A 153 -35.70 -0.58 22.57
CA ARG A 153 -36.43 0.68 22.75
C ARG A 153 -35.80 1.79 21.90
N GLY A 154 -36.64 2.54 21.18
CA GLY A 154 -36.20 3.60 20.26
C GLY A 154 -35.69 3.10 18.90
N ARG A 155 -35.73 1.79 18.65
CA ARG A 155 -35.44 1.21 17.34
C ARG A 155 -36.68 1.22 16.46
N ASP A 156 -36.48 1.17 15.16
CA ASP A 156 -37.56 1.12 14.17
C ASP A 156 -38.48 -0.10 14.38
N PHE A 157 -39.80 0.15 14.44
CA PHE A 157 -40.79 -0.90 14.71
C PHE A 157 -40.88 -1.91 13.56
N HIS A 158 -40.66 -1.47 12.33
CA HIS A 158 -40.70 -2.35 11.18
C HIS A 158 -39.55 -3.37 11.23
N ALA A 159 -38.32 -2.92 11.51
CA ALA A 159 -37.17 -3.80 11.74
C ALA A 159 -37.40 -4.82 12.87
N ILE A 160 -38.03 -4.40 13.99
CA ILE A 160 -38.39 -5.32 15.09
C ILE A 160 -39.42 -6.35 14.62
N ALA A 161 -40.43 -5.93 13.86
CA ALA A 161 -41.47 -6.82 13.36
C ALA A 161 -40.91 -7.87 12.40
N LEU A 162 -39.99 -7.49 11.51
CA LEU A 162 -39.29 -8.39 10.58
C LEU A 162 -38.48 -9.47 11.32
N THR A 163 -37.66 -9.06 12.28
CA THR A 163 -36.81 -9.99 13.06
C THR A 163 -37.65 -10.96 13.89
N ARG A 164 -38.72 -10.45 14.52
CA ARG A 164 -39.66 -11.26 15.29
C ARG A 164 -40.44 -12.24 14.42
N TYR A 165 -40.95 -11.79 13.27
CA TYR A 165 -41.65 -12.64 12.31
C TYR A 165 -40.80 -13.82 11.88
N ALA A 166 -39.55 -13.58 11.46
CA ALA A 166 -38.63 -14.63 11.04
C ALA A 166 -38.37 -15.64 12.17
N LYS A 167 -38.21 -15.17 13.41
CA LYS A 167 -38.00 -16.03 14.58
C LYS A 167 -39.22 -16.87 14.93
N GLU A 168 -40.42 -16.30 14.92
CA GLU A 168 -41.67 -17.01 15.22
C GLU A 168 -42.00 -18.08 14.18
N HIS A 169 -41.58 -17.90 12.92
CA HIS A 169 -41.81 -18.85 11.83
C HIS A 169 -40.62 -19.80 11.59
N GLY A 170 -39.55 -19.71 12.40
CA GLY A 170 -38.37 -20.57 12.26
C GLY A 170 -37.61 -20.39 10.95
N LEU A 171 -37.68 -19.20 10.33
CA LEU A 171 -36.98 -18.87 9.09
C LEU A 171 -35.52 -18.55 9.38
N PHE A 172 -34.62 -19.01 8.51
CA PHE A 172 -33.18 -18.80 8.67
C PHE A 172 -32.51 -18.44 7.35
N ASP A 173 -31.80 -17.31 7.36
CA ASP A 173 -30.76 -16.97 6.39
C ASP A 173 -29.53 -16.47 7.16
N ALA A 174 -28.35 -16.86 6.70
CA ALA A 174 -27.10 -16.60 7.42
C ALA A 174 -26.71 -15.11 7.45
N VAL A 175 -27.15 -14.31 6.49
CA VAL A 175 -26.89 -12.86 6.46
C VAL A 175 -27.96 -12.13 7.27
N ALA A 176 -29.23 -12.50 7.11
CA ALA A 176 -30.34 -11.97 7.90
C ALA A 176 -30.12 -12.19 9.40
N ASP A 177 -29.69 -13.38 9.81
CA ASP A 177 -29.38 -13.69 11.22
C ASP A 177 -28.17 -12.90 11.73
N GLY A 178 -27.18 -12.66 10.87
CA GLY A 178 -26.06 -11.76 11.17
C GLY A 178 -26.51 -10.33 11.41
N LEU A 179 -27.36 -9.79 10.54
CA LEU A 179 -27.93 -8.44 10.68
C LEU A 179 -28.80 -8.32 11.92
N ARG A 180 -29.65 -9.32 12.19
CA ARG A 180 -30.45 -9.41 13.42
C ARG A 180 -29.55 -9.39 14.66
N SER A 181 -28.49 -10.19 14.67
CA SER A 181 -27.52 -10.20 15.77
C SER A 181 -26.86 -8.82 15.94
N ALA A 182 -26.52 -8.14 14.85
CA ALA A 182 -25.95 -6.80 14.88
C ALA A 182 -26.94 -5.74 15.44
N PHE A 183 -28.21 -5.87 15.08
CA PHE A 183 -29.30 -5.00 15.52
C PHE A 183 -29.68 -5.20 17.00
N GLU A 184 -29.65 -6.45 17.48
CA GLU A 184 -29.98 -6.81 18.87
C GLU A 184 -28.83 -6.60 19.86
N TYR A 185 -27.63 -6.22 19.39
CA TYR A 185 -26.50 -5.99 20.29
C TYR A 185 -26.76 -4.89 21.31
N ASP A 186 -26.11 -5.05 22.48
CA ASP A 186 -26.23 -4.10 23.56
C ASP A 186 -25.49 -2.79 23.25
N LYS A 187 -25.77 -1.76 24.06
CA LYS A 187 -25.13 -0.45 23.92
C LYS A 187 -23.61 -0.55 23.99
N THR A 188 -23.08 -1.41 24.86
CA THR A 188 -21.64 -1.65 25.03
C THR A 188 -20.95 -2.06 23.74
N TYR A 189 -21.60 -2.88 22.91
CA TYR A 189 -21.08 -3.28 21.62
C TYR A 189 -20.96 -2.10 20.65
N PHE A 190 -22.00 -1.29 20.53
CA PHE A 190 -21.98 -0.09 19.69
C PHE A 190 -20.93 0.91 20.17
N ASP A 191 -20.81 1.11 21.47
CA ASP A 191 -19.78 1.99 22.06
C ASP A 191 -18.37 1.57 21.61
N LYS A 192 -18.10 0.26 21.48
CA LYS A 192 -16.82 -0.26 20.96
C LYS A 192 -16.61 0.01 19.47
N LEU A 193 -17.64 -0.17 18.64
CA LEU A 193 -17.55 0.15 17.21
C LEU A 193 -17.36 1.64 16.99
N THR A 194 -18.10 2.49 17.72
CA THR A 194 -17.97 3.95 17.65
C THR A 194 -16.65 4.45 18.21
N ALA A 195 -16.02 3.73 19.14
CA ALA A 195 -14.73 4.10 19.69
C ALA A 195 -13.52 3.67 18.83
N SER A 196 -13.71 2.71 17.90
CA SER A 196 -12.59 2.12 17.13
C SER A 196 -12.77 2.27 15.62
N LEU A 197 -13.85 1.74 15.05
CA LEU A 197 -14.08 1.69 13.61
C LEU A 197 -14.58 3.03 13.05
N LEU A 198 -15.51 3.68 13.76
CA LEU A 198 -16.12 4.93 13.27
C LEU A 198 -15.10 6.07 13.08
N PRO A 199 -14.14 6.32 13.99
CA PRO A 199 -13.15 7.39 13.81
C PRO A 199 -12.28 7.20 12.58
N LEU A 200 -11.89 5.96 12.27
CA LEU A 200 -11.15 5.64 11.05
C LEU A 200 -11.99 5.94 9.80
N LEU A 201 -13.24 5.47 9.80
CA LEU A 201 -14.14 5.71 8.67
C LEU A 201 -14.46 7.21 8.50
N GLU A 202 -14.66 7.96 9.58
CA GLU A 202 -14.87 9.41 9.53
C GLU A 202 -13.69 10.12 8.86
N LYS A 203 -12.45 9.76 9.19
CA LYS A 203 -11.26 10.30 8.51
C LYS A 203 -11.26 9.99 7.01
N LEU A 204 -11.58 8.75 6.64
CA LEU A 204 -11.59 8.29 5.24
C LEU A 204 -12.79 8.79 4.42
N THR A 205 -13.86 9.25 5.07
CA THR A 205 -15.12 9.67 4.42
C THR A 205 -15.35 11.19 4.45
N THR A 206 -14.47 11.95 5.09
CA THR A 206 -14.65 13.40 5.25
C THR A 206 -14.23 14.19 4.00
N GLY A 207 -15.02 15.21 3.66
CA GLY A 207 -14.66 16.26 2.71
C GLY A 207 -14.43 15.74 1.29
N ARG A 208 -13.35 16.22 0.65
CA ARG A 208 -13.00 15.84 -0.73
C ARG A 208 -12.41 14.42 -0.82
N ILE A 209 -11.73 13.97 0.24
CA ILE A 209 -11.13 12.63 0.31
C ILE A 209 -12.22 11.56 0.28
N GLY A 210 -13.31 11.74 1.04
CA GLY A 210 -14.44 10.80 1.01
C GLY A 210 -15.05 10.63 -0.38
N LYS A 211 -15.21 11.73 -1.15
CA LYS A 211 -15.69 11.65 -2.54
C LYS A 211 -14.70 10.96 -3.48
N LEU A 212 -13.41 11.03 -3.17
CA LEU A 212 -12.35 10.37 -3.94
C LEU A 212 -12.31 8.87 -3.63
N LEU A 213 -12.47 8.48 -2.36
CA LEU A 213 -12.38 7.10 -1.86
C LEU A 213 -13.71 6.30 -1.91
N SER A 214 -14.82 6.97 -2.17
CA SER A 214 -16.15 6.36 -2.28
C SER A 214 -16.89 6.99 -3.46
N PRO A 215 -16.47 6.68 -4.70
CA PRO A 215 -17.07 7.22 -5.91
C PRO A 215 -18.57 6.88 -6.01
N ASP A 216 -19.37 7.87 -6.42
CA ASP A 216 -20.70 7.60 -6.93
C ASP A 216 -20.62 7.14 -8.39
N TYR A 217 -20.92 5.87 -8.61
CA TYR A 217 -20.89 5.23 -9.93
C TYR A 217 -22.05 5.69 -10.84
N ALA A 218 -23.10 6.30 -10.28
CA ALA A 218 -24.23 6.84 -11.02
C ALA A 218 -24.09 8.34 -11.34
N ASP A 219 -23.10 9.01 -10.75
CA ASP A 219 -22.86 10.44 -10.98
C ASP A 219 -22.19 10.67 -12.34
N SER A 220 -23.02 11.09 -13.31
CA SER A 220 -22.59 11.48 -14.65
C SER A 220 -21.98 12.88 -14.74
N ALA A 221 -22.11 13.70 -13.68
CA ALA A 221 -21.51 15.03 -13.63
C ALA A 221 -20.01 14.96 -13.26
N ASP A 222 -19.58 13.91 -12.56
CA ASP A 222 -18.18 13.70 -12.21
C ASP A 222 -17.44 12.95 -13.34
N GLN A 223 -16.77 13.73 -14.18
CA GLN A 223 -16.01 13.23 -15.33
C GLN A 223 -14.71 12.51 -14.96
N ARG A 224 -14.27 12.56 -13.70
CA ARG A 224 -13.04 11.88 -13.27
C ARG A 224 -13.25 10.36 -13.37
N PRO A 225 -12.35 9.58 -13.99
CA PRO A 225 -12.54 8.14 -14.08
C PRO A 225 -12.40 7.48 -12.69
N ILE A 226 -12.79 6.22 -12.63
CA ILE A 226 -12.62 5.38 -11.44
C ILE A 226 -11.48 4.40 -11.73
N LEU A 227 -10.45 4.44 -10.89
CA LEU A 227 -9.29 3.56 -10.94
C LEU A 227 -9.71 2.13 -10.65
N ASP A 228 -9.43 1.23 -11.59
CA ASP A 228 -9.60 -0.22 -11.48
C ASP A 228 -8.27 -0.88 -11.81
N TRP A 229 -7.65 -1.52 -10.83
CA TRP A 229 -6.33 -2.12 -10.98
C TRP A 229 -6.29 -3.23 -12.04
N MET A 230 -7.37 -3.98 -12.21
CA MET A 230 -7.43 -5.05 -13.20
C MET A 230 -7.47 -4.46 -14.61
N ARG A 231 -8.21 -3.37 -14.82
CA ARG A 231 -8.21 -2.61 -16.06
C ARG A 231 -6.82 -2.06 -16.36
N VAL A 232 -6.22 -1.35 -15.40
CA VAL A 232 -4.88 -0.77 -15.51
C VAL A 232 -3.85 -1.83 -15.89
N ILE A 233 -3.85 -2.98 -15.20
CA ILE A 233 -2.90 -4.06 -15.48
C ILE A 233 -3.06 -4.60 -16.91
N ARG A 234 -4.30 -4.70 -17.41
CA ARG A 234 -4.59 -5.22 -18.76
C ARG A 234 -4.24 -4.24 -19.87
N GLU A 235 -4.35 -2.94 -19.63
CA GLU A 235 -3.95 -1.89 -20.59
C GLU A 235 -2.46 -1.49 -20.46
N HIS A 236 -1.71 -2.19 -19.61
CA HIS A 236 -0.32 -1.88 -19.27
C HIS A 236 -0.14 -0.47 -18.70
N GLY A 237 -1.15 0.04 -17.98
CA GLY A 237 -1.21 1.41 -17.48
C GLY A 237 -0.07 1.81 -16.55
N ILE A 238 0.21 3.10 -16.52
CA ILE A 238 1.17 3.75 -15.64
C ILE A 238 0.36 4.45 -14.55
N VAL A 239 0.55 4.09 -13.27
CA VAL A 239 -0.19 4.72 -12.17
C VAL A 239 0.77 5.52 -11.30
N TYR A 240 0.47 6.80 -11.10
CA TYR A 240 1.09 7.63 -10.07
C TYR A 240 0.15 7.73 -8.86
N VAL A 241 0.67 7.40 -7.67
CA VAL A 241 -0.06 7.46 -6.41
C VAL A 241 0.62 8.45 -5.47
N GLY A 242 -0.02 9.59 -5.22
CA GLY A 242 0.41 10.59 -4.23
C GLY A 242 -0.44 10.51 -2.97
N LEU A 243 0.11 9.98 -1.88
CA LEU A 243 -0.66 9.75 -0.64
C LEU A 243 -0.73 10.95 0.31
N ASP A 244 0.04 12.02 0.07
CA ASP A 244 -0.02 13.24 0.90
C ASP A 244 0.17 12.94 2.41
N ALA A 245 1.12 12.04 2.71
CA ALA A 245 1.39 11.56 4.08
C ALA A 245 1.90 12.67 5.01
N LEU A 246 2.44 13.76 4.46
CA LEU A 246 2.85 14.93 5.24
C LEU A 246 1.66 15.69 5.82
N THR A 247 0.50 15.67 5.14
CA THR A 247 -0.72 16.32 5.61
C THR A 247 -1.49 15.41 6.57
N ASP A 248 -1.65 14.14 6.23
CA ASP A 248 -2.34 13.15 7.07
C ASP A 248 -1.74 11.75 6.90
N ALA A 249 -0.78 11.41 7.76
CA ALA A 249 -0.09 10.11 7.73
C ALA A 249 -1.03 8.92 8.02
N GLU A 250 -2.10 9.12 8.79
CA GLU A 250 -3.03 8.03 9.14
C GLU A 250 -3.93 7.69 7.95
N VAL A 251 -4.47 8.71 7.27
CA VAL A 251 -5.24 8.52 6.03
C VAL A 251 -4.34 7.97 4.91
N ALA A 252 -3.14 8.53 4.75
CA ALA A 252 -2.16 8.06 3.77
C ALA A 252 -1.81 6.58 3.98
N GLY A 253 -1.49 6.19 5.22
CA GLY A 253 -1.18 4.81 5.60
C GLY A 253 -2.36 3.87 5.36
N ALA A 254 -3.58 4.28 5.73
CA ALA A 254 -4.78 3.48 5.53
C ALA A 254 -5.10 3.25 4.03
N VAL A 255 -5.01 4.30 3.21
CA VAL A 255 -5.24 4.22 1.76
C VAL A 255 -4.14 3.39 1.09
N GLY A 256 -2.87 3.64 1.39
CA GLY A 256 -1.73 2.90 0.87
C GLY A 256 -1.79 1.40 1.19
N ASN A 257 -2.06 1.05 2.45
CA ASN A 257 -2.25 -0.34 2.86
C ASN A 257 -3.42 -1.00 2.14
N SER A 258 -4.52 -0.28 1.93
CA SER A 258 -5.69 -0.79 1.20
C SER A 258 -5.38 -1.03 -0.28
N MET A 259 -4.57 -0.18 -0.92
CA MET A 259 -4.08 -0.40 -2.29
C MET A 259 -3.18 -1.64 -2.38
N PHE A 260 -2.24 -1.83 -1.44
CA PHE A 260 -1.41 -3.04 -1.44
C PHE A 260 -2.21 -4.31 -1.17
N ALA A 261 -3.21 -4.25 -0.30
CA ALA A 261 -4.10 -5.37 -0.06
C ALA A 261 -4.90 -5.74 -1.34
N ASP A 262 -5.32 -4.75 -2.12
CA ASP A 262 -6.02 -4.97 -3.38
C ASP A 262 -5.10 -5.59 -4.44
N LEU A 263 -3.90 -5.02 -4.63
CA LEU A 263 -2.88 -5.59 -5.52
C LEU A 263 -2.48 -7.02 -5.12
N THR A 264 -2.40 -7.30 -3.82
CA THR A 264 -2.13 -8.66 -3.31
C THR A 264 -3.28 -9.62 -3.65
N SER A 265 -4.53 -9.17 -3.53
CA SER A 265 -5.70 -9.95 -3.93
C SER A 265 -5.66 -10.25 -5.43
N ILE A 266 -5.40 -9.24 -6.25
CA ILE A 266 -5.27 -9.37 -7.71
C ILE A 266 -4.13 -10.32 -8.07
N ALA A 267 -2.95 -10.18 -7.46
CA ALA A 267 -1.85 -11.13 -7.66
C ALA A 267 -2.29 -12.57 -7.38
N GLY A 268 -3.05 -12.79 -6.29
CA GLY A 268 -3.61 -14.09 -5.95
C GLY A 268 -4.66 -14.60 -6.94
N GLN A 269 -5.40 -13.72 -7.61
CA GLN A 269 -6.33 -14.08 -8.69
C GLN A 269 -5.59 -14.43 -9.98
N LEU A 270 -4.64 -13.58 -10.41
CA LEU A 270 -3.83 -13.76 -11.61
C LEU A 270 -3.03 -15.07 -11.55
N TYR A 271 -2.44 -15.38 -10.40
CA TYR A 271 -1.70 -16.62 -10.19
C TYR A 271 -2.56 -17.88 -10.40
N LYS A 272 -3.86 -17.83 -10.05
CA LYS A 272 -4.78 -18.98 -10.18
C LYS A 272 -5.35 -19.13 -11.57
N GLN A 273 -5.56 -18.04 -12.29
CA GLN A 273 -6.42 -18.04 -13.47
C GLN A 273 -5.73 -18.58 -14.74
N GLY A 274 -4.39 -18.68 -14.78
CA GLY A 274 -3.62 -19.58 -15.67
C GLY A 274 -3.77 -19.42 -17.19
N ASP A 275 -4.80 -18.75 -17.68
CA ASP A 275 -5.12 -18.58 -19.10
C ASP A 275 -6.07 -17.39 -19.26
N THR A 276 -5.68 -16.43 -20.08
CA THR A 276 -6.48 -15.25 -20.41
C THR A 276 -7.65 -15.67 -21.27
N GLN A 277 -8.85 -15.85 -20.67
CA GLN A 277 -10.12 -16.22 -21.29
C GLN A 277 -10.56 -15.28 -22.45
N GLY A 278 -9.81 -15.22 -23.55
CA GLY A 278 -9.97 -14.27 -24.65
C GLY A 278 -9.59 -12.82 -24.34
N LEU A 279 -9.02 -12.55 -23.15
CA LEU A 279 -8.60 -11.20 -22.73
C LEU A 279 -7.14 -10.92 -23.16
N PRO A 280 -6.71 -9.64 -23.25
CA PRO A 280 -5.32 -9.30 -23.55
C PRO A 280 -4.35 -10.04 -22.63
N LEU A 281 -3.23 -10.48 -23.21
CA LEU A 281 -2.13 -11.10 -22.48
C LEU A 281 -1.71 -10.18 -21.33
N LEU A 282 -1.55 -10.77 -20.15
CA LEU A 282 -1.10 -10.03 -18.99
C LEU A 282 0.38 -9.64 -19.18
N PRO A 283 0.79 -8.47 -18.68
CA PRO A 283 2.20 -8.12 -18.69
C PRO A 283 2.98 -9.14 -17.86
N GLU A 284 4.12 -9.56 -18.41
CA GLU A 284 5.07 -10.44 -17.73
C GLU A 284 5.52 -9.83 -16.39
N HIS A 285 5.69 -8.50 -16.36
CA HIS A 285 6.16 -7.77 -15.20
C HIS A 285 5.26 -6.58 -14.84
N LYS A 286 4.97 -6.42 -13.55
CA LYS A 286 4.19 -5.34 -12.96
C LYS A 286 5.06 -4.67 -11.91
N THR A 287 5.63 -3.53 -12.25
CA THR A 287 6.64 -2.87 -11.42
C THR A 287 6.00 -1.87 -10.47
N ILE A 288 6.29 -2.02 -9.18
CA ILE A 288 5.86 -1.13 -8.11
C ILE A 288 7.10 -0.39 -7.59
N HIS A 289 7.03 0.93 -7.63
CA HIS A 289 8.01 1.82 -7.02
C HIS A 289 7.39 2.44 -5.78
N ALA A 290 7.95 2.14 -4.61
CA ALA A 290 7.46 2.62 -3.32
C ALA A 290 8.48 3.60 -2.73
N ASP A 291 8.22 4.90 -2.90
CA ASP A 291 8.99 5.97 -2.26
C ASP A 291 8.61 6.12 -0.78
N GLU A 292 9.54 6.59 0.05
CA GLU A 292 9.39 6.69 1.52
C GLU A 292 8.76 5.41 2.11
N PHE A 293 9.36 4.27 1.77
CA PHE A 293 8.78 2.95 1.99
C PHE A 293 8.36 2.69 3.45
N ASN A 294 9.07 3.26 4.43
CA ASN A 294 8.73 3.16 5.85
C ASN A 294 7.34 3.67 6.21
N GLU A 295 6.82 4.70 5.51
CA GLU A 295 5.47 5.23 5.72
C GLU A 295 4.38 4.32 5.09
N LEU A 296 4.79 3.46 4.16
CA LEU A 296 3.92 2.56 3.39
C LEU A 296 3.90 1.13 3.94
N ILE A 297 4.81 0.80 4.85
CA ILE A 297 4.96 -0.54 5.39
C ILE A 297 3.80 -0.86 6.34
N GLY A 298 2.99 -1.83 5.92
CA GLY A 298 2.02 -2.51 6.78
C GLY A 298 2.12 -4.03 6.69
N ASN A 299 1.37 -4.72 7.56
CA ASN A 299 1.36 -6.19 7.59
C ASN A 299 0.94 -6.83 6.24
N GLU A 300 0.18 -6.12 5.42
CA GLU A 300 -0.28 -6.59 4.10
C GLU A 300 0.81 -6.52 3.01
N PHE A 301 1.86 -5.73 3.23
CA PHE A 301 2.96 -5.60 2.27
C PHE A 301 3.85 -6.85 2.22
N ILE A 302 4.03 -7.53 3.36
CA ILE A 302 4.86 -8.75 3.45
C ILE A 302 4.30 -9.88 2.55
N PRO A 303 2.99 -10.18 2.55
CA PRO A 303 2.38 -11.09 1.59
C PRO A 303 2.63 -10.71 0.12
N LEU A 304 2.56 -9.41 -0.23
CA LEU A 304 2.83 -8.94 -1.58
C LEU A 304 4.25 -9.32 -2.01
N LEU A 305 5.27 -8.97 -1.21
CA LEU A 305 6.67 -9.32 -1.49
C LEU A 305 6.89 -10.84 -1.63
N ASN A 306 6.29 -11.63 -0.73
CA ASN A 306 6.52 -13.07 -0.69
C ASN A 306 5.82 -13.84 -1.82
N LYS A 307 4.63 -13.40 -2.25
CA LYS A 307 3.73 -14.22 -3.09
C LYS A 307 3.45 -13.62 -4.47
N ALA A 308 3.55 -12.30 -4.62
CA ALA A 308 3.16 -11.64 -5.86
C ALA A 308 4.20 -11.80 -6.97
N GLY A 309 5.43 -12.22 -6.67
CA GLY A 309 6.45 -12.54 -7.67
C GLY A 309 5.99 -13.59 -8.67
N GLY A 310 5.21 -14.58 -8.24
CA GLY A 310 4.60 -15.59 -9.13
C GLY A 310 3.54 -15.03 -10.09
N ALA A 311 3.02 -13.84 -9.82
CA ALA A 311 2.09 -13.11 -10.70
C ALA A 311 2.79 -11.99 -11.51
N GLY A 312 4.12 -11.96 -11.49
CA GLY A 312 4.95 -11.00 -12.21
C GLY A 312 5.15 -9.65 -11.50
N PHE A 313 4.76 -9.52 -10.23
CA PHE A 313 5.00 -8.26 -9.50
C PHE A 313 6.49 -8.12 -9.13
N GLN A 314 7.04 -6.94 -9.38
CA GLN A 314 8.40 -6.55 -9.02
C GLN A 314 8.33 -5.30 -8.18
N VAL A 315 8.95 -5.32 -7.00
CA VAL A 315 8.86 -4.21 -6.04
C VAL A 315 10.24 -3.59 -5.85
N THR A 316 10.33 -2.28 -6.05
CA THR A 316 11.48 -1.46 -5.72
C THR A 316 11.08 -0.48 -4.62
N ALA A 317 11.63 -0.69 -3.43
CA ALA A 317 11.36 0.14 -2.26
C ALA A 317 12.54 1.10 -2.01
N TYR A 318 12.23 2.37 -1.74
CA TYR A 318 13.21 3.40 -1.42
C TYR A 318 13.09 3.78 0.06
N THR A 319 14.20 3.69 0.80
CA THR A 319 14.26 4.06 2.22
C THR A 319 15.53 4.88 2.48
N GLN A 320 15.48 5.76 3.48
CA GLN A 320 16.63 6.55 3.90
C GLN A 320 17.58 5.72 4.78
N THR A 321 17.02 4.96 5.72
CA THR A 321 17.79 4.11 6.63
C THR A 321 17.14 2.75 6.84
N ALA A 322 17.93 1.81 7.34
CA ALA A 322 17.44 0.50 7.77
C ALA A 322 16.49 0.58 8.98
N SER A 323 16.79 1.50 9.89
CA SER A 323 16.01 1.71 11.11
C SER A 323 14.61 2.23 10.79
N ASP A 324 14.41 2.93 9.67
CA ASP A 324 13.09 3.39 9.25
C ASP A 324 12.17 2.22 8.88
N ILE A 325 12.73 1.15 8.27
CA ILE A 325 11.96 -0.08 7.98
C ILE A 325 11.55 -0.78 9.29
N GLU A 326 12.47 -0.89 10.24
CA GLU A 326 12.19 -1.48 11.57
C GLU A 326 11.14 -0.67 12.33
N ALA A 327 11.25 0.66 12.32
CA ALA A 327 10.30 1.56 12.97
C ALA A 327 8.91 1.48 12.31
N GLY A 328 8.84 1.44 10.98
CA GLY A 328 7.58 1.36 10.24
C GLY A 328 6.79 0.08 10.51
N ILE A 329 7.47 -1.09 10.56
CA ILE A 329 6.79 -2.37 10.83
C ILE A 329 6.60 -2.66 12.33
N GLY A 330 7.38 -2.01 13.20
CA GLY A 330 7.34 -2.18 14.66
C GLY A 330 7.86 -3.52 15.16
N ASP A 331 8.53 -4.31 14.30
CA ASP A 331 8.97 -5.68 14.60
C ASP A 331 10.27 -6.00 13.84
N LEU A 332 11.34 -6.26 14.61
CA LEU A 332 12.67 -6.54 14.07
C LEU A 332 12.71 -7.79 13.18
N ALA A 333 11.97 -8.84 13.54
CA ALA A 333 11.95 -10.08 12.77
C ALA A 333 11.23 -9.88 11.42
N LYS A 334 10.13 -9.13 11.40
CA LYS A 334 9.43 -8.77 10.16
C LYS A 334 10.26 -7.84 9.28
N ALA A 335 10.98 -6.87 9.86
CA ALA A 335 11.90 -6.01 9.12
C ALA A 335 13.01 -6.82 8.43
N GLY A 336 13.59 -7.79 9.14
CA GLY A 336 14.54 -8.74 8.58
C GLY A 336 13.93 -9.59 7.44
N GLN A 337 12.68 -10.01 7.58
CA GLN A 337 11.96 -10.73 6.52
C GLN A 337 11.76 -9.87 5.26
N ILE A 338 11.35 -8.61 5.43
CA ILE A 338 11.19 -7.66 4.30
C ILE A 338 12.52 -7.48 3.57
N THR A 339 13.59 -7.21 4.32
CA THR A 339 14.93 -7.02 3.76
C THR A 339 15.43 -8.28 3.05
N GLY A 340 15.21 -9.46 3.62
CA GLY A 340 15.62 -10.73 3.02
C GLY A 340 14.86 -11.11 1.76
N ASN A 341 13.63 -10.61 1.58
CA ASN A 341 12.84 -10.83 0.36
C ASN A 341 13.25 -9.92 -0.80
N LEU A 342 13.98 -8.83 -0.51
CA LEU A 342 14.49 -7.92 -1.53
C LEU A 342 15.84 -8.42 -2.04
N ASN A 343 15.82 -9.12 -3.18
CA ASN A 343 17.00 -9.77 -3.75
C ASN A 343 18.06 -8.79 -4.28
N THR A 344 17.70 -7.53 -4.50
CA THR A 344 18.58 -6.50 -5.07
C THR A 344 18.71 -5.35 -4.10
N LEU A 345 19.96 -5.00 -3.76
CA LEU A 345 20.27 -3.87 -2.88
C LEU A 345 21.06 -2.84 -3.67
N ILE A 346 20.53 -1.62 -3.78
CA ILE A 346 21.25 -0.48 -4.36
C ILE A 346 21.43 0.56 -3.25
N MET A 347 22.68 0.77 -2.84
CA MET A 347 23.02 1.67 -1.76
C MET A 347 23.71 2.93 -2.31
N LEU A 348 22.97 4.05 -2.24
CA LEU A 348 23.52 5.38 -2.46
C LEU A 348 24.26 5.84 -1.20
N ARG A 349 24.74 7.10 -1.18
CA ARG A 349 25.34 7.69 0.02
C ARG A 349 24.38 7.57 1.23
N VAL A 350 24.84 6.92 2.29
CA VAL A 350 24.16 6.83 3.59
C VAL A 350 24.90 7.64 4.65
N LYS A 351 24.22 8.01 5.73
CA LYS A 351 24.82 8.78 6.84
C LYS A 351 25.30 7.91 8.00
N ASN A 352 24.63 6.78 8.23
CA ASN A 352 24.85 5.93 9.40
C ASN A 352 25.62 4.66 9.03
N GLU A 353 26.57 4.30 9.88
CA GLU A 353 27.38 3.09 9.76
C GLU A 353 26.53 1.82 9.79
N ILE A 354 25.48 1.78 10.62
CA ILE A 354 24.58 0.61 10.72
C ILE A 354 23.94 0.30 9.37
N THR A 355 23.48 1.32 8.66
CA THR A 355 22.88 1.14 7.31
C THR A 355 23.93 0.74 6.29
N ALA A 356 25.14 1.32 6.36
CA ALA A 356 26.24 0.94 5.46
C ALA A 356 26.63 -0.54 5.62
N ARG A 357 26.61 -1.05 6.86
CA ARG A 357 26.95 -2.43 7.19
C ARG A 357 26.04 -3.46 6.55
N ILE A 358 24.79 -3.11 6.23
CA ILE A 358 23.87 -4.00 5.51
C ILE A 358 24.46 -4.45 4.18
N LEU A 359 25.19 -3.58 3.47
CA LEU A 359 25.87 -3.96 2.23
C LEU A 359 27.24 -4.56 2.50
N THR A 360 28.07 -3.92 3.35
CA THR A 360 29.48 -4.34 3.50
C THR A 360 29.64 -5.69 4.16
N ASP A 361 28.76 -6.04 5.11
CA ASP A 361 28.85 -7.31 5.86
C ASP A 361 28.45 -8.52 4.99
N GLN A 362 27.79 -8.29 3.84
CA GLN A 362 27.47 -9.34 2.87
C GLN A 362 28.63 -9.66 1.91
N LEU A 363 29.67 -8.80 1.88
CA LEU A 363 30.77 -8.95 0.94
C LEU A 363 31.84 -9.92 1.48
N PRO A 364 32.44 -10.75 0.61
CA PRO A 364 33.59 -11.53 1.00
C PRO A 364 34.78 -10.61 1.26
N LYS A 365 35.67 -11.04 2.14
CA LYS A 365 36.95 -10.36 2.36
C LYS A 365 37.86 -10.56 1.14
N ALA A 366 38.63 -9.52 0.83
CA ALA A 366 39.61 -9.52 -0.23
C ALA A 366 41.01 -9.83 0.34
N ARG A 367 41.74 -10.73 -0.32
CA ARG A 367 43.14 -11.01 0.00
C ARG A 367 44.03 -10.07 -0.78
N ILE A 368 44.77 -9.21 -0.09
CA ILE A 368 45.70 -8.26 -0.69
C ILE A 368 47.12 -8.75 -0.46
N TYR A 369 47.87 -8.90 -1.56
CA TYR A 369 49.29 -9.23 -1.53
C TYR A 369 50.09 -7.93 -1.62
N THR A 370 50.80 -7.60 -0.55
CA THR A 370 51.67 -6.43 -0.50
C THR A 370 53.11 -6.87 -0.66
N LYS A 371 53.78 -6.37 -1.69
CA LYS A 371 55.21 -6.59 -1.91
C LYS A 371 56.00 -5.51 -1.16
N LEU A 372 56.71 -5.91 -0.12
CA LEU A 372 57.61 -5.04 0.63
C LEU A 372 59.05 -5.35 0.21
N ALA A 373 59.72 -4.37 -0.39
CA ALA A 373 61.16 -4.44 -0.60
C ALA A 373 61.85 -4.22 0.75
N ALA A 374 62.58 -5.21 1.22
CA ALA A 374 63.41 -5.11 2.42
C ALA A 374 64.88 -5.18 1.99
N SER A 375 65.65 -4.14 2.33
CA SER A 375 67.11 -4.17 2.20
C SER A 375 67.69 -4.23 3.60
N GLN A 376 68.42 -5.30 3.90
CA GLN A 376 69.22 -5.41 5.12
C GLN A 376 70.70 -5.31 4.76
N VAL A 377 71.40 -4.48 5.52
CA VAL A 377 72.87 -4.40 5.50
C VAL A 377 73.34 -5.12 6.74
N THR A 378 74.18 -6.14 6.57
CA THR A 378 74.77 -6.89 7.67
C THR A 378 76.29 -6.76 7.57
N ASP A 379 76.93 -6.43 8.69
CA ASP A 379 78.38 -6.41 8.78
C ASP A 379 78.93 -7.81 8.59
N ASN A 380 79.97 -7.92 7.77
CA ASN A 380 80.62 -9.19 7.53
C ASN A 380 81.62 -9.46 8.66
N ASN A 381 81.35 -10.46 9.49
CA ASN A 381 82.16 -10.76 10.69
C ASN A 381 83.38 -11.66 10.40
N ASP A 382 83.75 -11.83 9.13
CA ASP A 382 84.91 -12.62 8.74
C ASP A 382 86.18 -11.73 8.65
N PRO A 383 87.15 -11.88 9.58
CA PRO A 383 88.33 -11.01 9.66
C PRO A 383 89.32 -11.18 8.50
N ASP A 384 89.20 -12.22 7.68
CA ASP A 384 90.06 -12.45 6.51
C ASP A 384 89.40 -12.03 5.17
N SER A 385 88.21 -11.41 5.22
CA SER A 385 87.45 -10.95 4.05
C SER A 385 87.63 -9.45 3.81
N ASP A 386 87.96 -9.05 2.58
CA ASP A 386 88.13 -7.65 2.13
C ASP A 386 86.79 -6.91 1.87
N ILE A 387 85.66 -7.49 2.28
CA ILE A 387 84.30 -6.96 2.12
C ILE A 387 83.73 -6.60 3.50
N ASP A 388 83.59 -5.30 3.79
CA ASP A 388 83.12 -4.77 5.07
C ASP A 388 81.61 -4.95 5.31
N PHE A 389 80.80 -4.87 4.25
CA PHE A 389 79.33 -4.92 4.33
C PHE A 389 78.72 -5.82 3.28
N THR A 390 77.79 -6.68 3.67
CA THR A 390 77.01 -7.52 2.76
C THR A 390 75.59 -7.00 2.68
N THR A 391 75.15 -6.54 1.51
CA THR A 391 73.77 -6.06 1.31
C THR A 391 72.91 -7.19 0.77
N ARG A 392 71.84 -7.55 1.49
CA ARG A 392 70.81 -8.47 1.02
C ARG A 392 69.53 -7.68 0.74
N SER A 393 69.07 -7.73 -0.51
CA SER A 393 67.77 -7.19 -0.89
C SER A 393 66.81 -8.36 -1.09
N GLU A 394 65.69 -8.35 -0.39
CA GLU A 394 64.66 -9.38 -0.46
C GLU A 394 63.31 -8.73 -0.72
N ASP A 395 62.58 -9.30 -1.67
CA ASP A 395 61.20 -8.93 -1.93
C ASP A 395 60.30 -9.83 -1.09
N ARG A 396 59.77 -9.30 0.01
CA ARG A 396 58.85 -10.03 0.88
C ARG A 396 57.42 -9.82 0.43
N LEU A 397 56.75 -10.91 0.03
CA LEU A 397 55.31 -10.90 -0.21
C LEU A 397 54.58 -11.13 1.13
N THR A 398 53.78 -10.16 1.57
CA THR A 398 52.91 -10.30 2.74
C THR A 398 51.47 -10.41 2.26
N GLU A 399 50.74 -11.41 2.75
CA GLU A 399 49.31 -11.57 2.51
C GLU A 399 48.52 -10.99 3.69
N THR A 400 47.55 -10.13 3.40
CA THR A 400 46.62 -9.56 4.39
C THR A 400 45.20 -9.65 3.88
N GLU A 401 44.29 -10.15 4.71
CA GLU A 401 42.86 -10.21 4.41
C GLU A 401 42.19 -8.92 4.90
N MET A 402 41.50 -8.21 4.00
CA MET A 402 40.86 -6.92 4.26
C MET A 402 39.42 -6.94 3.74
N ASP A 403 38.54 -6.13 4.33
CA ASP A 403 37.17 -6.00 3.84
C ASP A 403 37.17 -5.36 2.44
N MET A 404 36.33 -5.87 1.54
CA MET A 404 36.27 -5.40 0.15
C MET A 404 35.79 -3.95 0.06
N LEU A 405 34.86 -3.56 0.93
CA LEU A 405 34.40 -2.19 1.13
C LEU A 405 34.28 -1.94 2.63
N MET A 406 34.67 -0.73 3.05
CA MET A 406 34.46 -0.25 4.40
C MET A 406 33.18 0.59 4.47
N PRO A 407 32.47 0.64 5.62
CA PRO A 407 31.33 1.53 5.80
C PRO A 407 31.62 3.00 5.45
N ALA A 408 32.87 3.46 5.68
CA ALA A 408 33.33 4.79 5.33
C ALA A 408 33.23 5.09 3.81
N ASP A 409 33.42 4.08 2.95
CA ASP A 409 33.33 4.24 1.49
C ASP A 409 31.92 4.64 1.07
N LEU A 410 30.91 4.07 1.74
CA LEU A 410 29.48 4.30 1.50
C LEU A 410 29.05 5.66 2.03
N ILE A 411 29.60 6.08 3.18
CA ILE A 411 29.33 7.39 3.79
C ILE A 411 29.92 8.52 2.93
N GLN A 412 31.06 8.29 2.28
CA GLN A 412 31.75 9.31 1.47
C GLN A 412 31.30 9.34 -0.01
N LEU A 413 30.46 8.41 -0.45
CA LEU A 413 29.99 8.27 -1.84
C LEU A 413 29.56 9.59 -2.50
N PRO A 414 30.14 10.03 -3.62
CA PRO A 414 29.67 11.23 -4.32
C PRO A 414 28.19 11.13 -4.75
N LYS A 415 27.50 12.28 -4.86
CA LYS A 415 26.11 12.33 -5.36
C LYS A 415 26.04 11.71 -6.77
N GLY A 416 25.04 10.87 -7.00
CA GLY A 416 24.88 10.15 -8.26
C GLY A 416 25.78 8.91 -8.39
N GLN A 417 26.37 8.42 -7.30
CA GLN A 417 27.04 7.13 -7.26
C GLN A 417 26.38 6.19 -6.26
N ALA A 418 26.49 4.89 -6.53
CA ALA A 418 25.98 3.85 -5.64
C ALA A 418 26.90 2.62 -5.67
N PHE A 419 26.80 1.79 -4.65
CA PHE A 419 27.19 0.38 -4.72
C PHE A 419 25.94 -0.47 -4.78
N ALA A 420 25.95 -1.53 -5.57
CA ALA A 420 24.81 -2.42 -5.70
C ALA A 420 25.21 -3.88 -5.55
N LEU A 421 24.38 -4.66 -4.86
CA LEU A 421 24.41 -6.11 -4.88
C LEU A 421 23.31 -6.56 -5.84
N LEU A 422 23.71 -7.04 -7.01
CA LEU A 422 22.82 -7.54 -8.06
C LEU A 422 22.99 -9.06 -8.20
N GLU A 423 22.08 -9.72 -8.92
CA GLU A 423 22.24 -11.12 -9.36
C GLU A 423 22.58 -12.11 -8.21
N GLY A 424 22.01 -11.91 -7.01
CA GLY A 424 22.26 -12.79 -5.87
C GLY A 424 23.53 -12.48 -5.08
N GLY A 425 24.02 -11.23 -5.12
CA GLY A 425 25.06 -10.74 -4.21
C GLY A 425 26.33 -10.22 -4.91
N GLN A 426 26.34 -10.15 -6.24
CA GLN A 426 27.48 -9.62 -6.98
C GLN A 426 27.58 -8.10 -6.82
N LEU A 427 28.76 -7.64 -6.39
CA LEU A 427 29.03 -6.24 -6.15
C LEU A 427 29.29 -5.47 -7.45
N TYR A 428 28.58 -4.36 -7.63
CA TYR A 428 28.77 -3.39 -8.70
C TYR A 428 28.95 -1.98 -8.14
N LYS A 429 29.83 -1.21 -8.79
CA LYS A 429 29.93 0.24 -8.58
C LYS A 429 29.15 0.94 -9.69
N LEU A 430 28.15 1.73 -9.32
CA LEU A 430 27.25 2.40 -10.26
C LEU A 430 27.43 3.91 -10.27
N ARG A 431 27.16 4.51 -11.43
CA ARG A 431 26.98 5.95 -11.61
C ARG A 431 25.61 6.20 -12.22
N LEU A 432 24.75 6.88 -11.47
CA LEU A 432 23.40 7.21 -11.85
C LEU A 432 23.39 8.54 -12.64
N PRO A 433 22.60 8.64 -13.72
CA PRO A 433 22.38 9.93 -14.38
C PRO A 433 21.67 10.88 -13.40
N LEU A 434 22.08 12.15 -13.41
CA LEU A 434 21.40 13.19 -12.65
C LEU A 434 20.38 13.88 -13.55
N PRO A 435 19.17 14.19 -13.04
CA PRO A 435 18.15 14.87 -13.83
C PRO A 435 18.66 16.27 -14.24
N GLY A 436 18.43 16.60 -15.52
CA GLY A 436 18.72 17.91 -16.10
C GLY A 436 17.45 18.73 -16.33
N TYR A 437 17.57 19.83 -17.08
CA TYR A 437 16.40 20.57 -17.57
C TYR A 437 15.60 19.70 -18.54
N ASP A 438 14.29 19.61 -18.32
CA ASP A 438 13.38 18.86 -19.19
C ASP A 438 12.23 19.76 -19.68
N PRO A 439 12.14 20.05 -20.99
CA PRO A 439 11.11 20.93 -21.56
C PRO A 439 9.72 20.29 -21.64
N LEU A 440 9.60 18.96 -21.43
CA LEU A 440 8.31 18.26 -21.42
C LEU A 440 7.65 18.24 -20.05
N LEU A 441 8.32 18.74 -19.01
CA LEU A 441 7.71 18.85 -17.69
C LEU A 441 6.61 19.91 -17.72
N PRO A 442 5.39 19.59 -17.24
CA PRO A 442 4.36 20.59 -17.04
C PRO A 442 4.83 21.63 -16.02
N LYS A 443 4.31 22.85 -16.13
CA LYS A 443 4.65 24.00 -15.28
C LYS A 443 4.00 23.90 -13.92
N ASP A 444 2.77 23.39 -13.88
CA ASP A 444 1.95 23.28 -12.69
C ASP A 444 0.89 22.15 -12.84
N ILE A 445 0.16 21.93 -11.75
CA ILE A 445 -0.90 20.90 -11.66
C ILE A 445 -2.09 21.24 -12.58
N GLU A 446 -2.34 22.52 -12.83
CA GLU A 446 -3.44 22.97 -13.68
C GLU A 446 -3.18 22.65 -15.16
N GLU A 447 -1.92 22.66 -15.59
CA GLU A 447 -1.51 22.19 -16.92
C GLU A 447 -1.77 20.69 -17.08
N ILE A 448 -1.41 19.87 -16.08
CA ILE A 448 -1.74 18.44 -16.07
C ILE A 448 -3.26 18.23 -16.13
N SER A 449 -4.02 18.99 -15.33
CA SER A 449 -5.49 18.92 -15.32
C SER A 449 -6.10 19.20 -16.68
N ARG A 450 -5.67 20.29 -17.35
CA ARG A 450 -6.20 20.70 -18.66
C ARG A 450 -5.88 19.69 -19.75
N GLU A 451 -4.64 19.19 -19.81
CA GLU A 451 -4.26 18.18 -20.81
C GLU A 451 -5.08 16.90 -20.62
N ARG A 452 -5.34 16.47 -19.37
CA ARG A 452 -6.20 15.31 -19.10
C ARG A 452 -7.66 15.53 -19.45
N LEU A 453 -8.26 16.65 -19.05
CA LEU A 453 -9.67 16.93 -19.34
C LEU A 453 -9.93 16.98 -20.85
N SER A 454 -9.00 17.56 -21.61
CA SER A 454 -9.09 17.56 -23.08
C SER A 454 -9.05 16.16 -23.70
N HIS A 455 -8.36 15.21 -23.05
CA HIS A 455 -8.29 13.82 -23.50
C HIS A 455 -9.54 13.01 -23.15
N TYR A 456 -10.14 13.21 -21.96
CA TYR A 456 -11.40 12.55 -21.61
C TYR A 456 -12.58 12.98 -22.50
N GLU A 457 -12.58 14.23 -22.98
CA GLU A 457 -13.61 14.70 -23.91
C GLU A 457 -13.51 14.04 -25.30
N THR A 458 -12.32 13.58 -25.72
CA THR A 458 -12.10 12.93 -27.03
C THR A 458 -12.43 11.43 -27.06
N ASP A 459 -12.36 10.71 -25.94
CA ASP A 459 -12.62 9.26 -25.89
C ASP A 459 -14.12 8.89 -25.73
N TYR A 460 -14.99 9.87 -25.47
CA TYR A 460 -16.44 9.69 -25.33
C TYR A 460 -17.26 10.46 -26.39
N GLY A 461 -16.62 10.92 -27.48
CA GLY A 461 -17.25 11.61 -28.61
C GLY A 461 -17.70 10.71 -29.74
#